data_AF-A0A960Z6D9-F1
#
_entry.id   AF-A0A960Z6D9-F1
#
_cell.length_a   1.000
_cell.length_b   1.000
_cell.length_c   1.000
_cell.angle_alpha   90.00
_cell.angle_beta   90.00
_cell.angle_gamma   90.00
#
_symmetry.space_group_name_H-M   'P 1'
#
loop_
_entity.id
_entity.type
_entity.pdbx_description
1 polymer ?
#
loop_
_entity_poly.entity_id
_entity_poly.type
_entity_poly.pdbx_seq_one_letter_code
_entity_poly.pdbx_strand_id
1 'polypeptide(L)'
;KLQQDAARKLRFSAKRTMALAQRLYEGVELGAEGPTGLITYMRTDSTRVSDDALTAVREHIGATYGPEFLPEQPNAYKTGKRAQDAHEAIRPTTMEWTPERLKEALAEHPEGNELVKLYTLIWQRFVASQMVPAVYDQTTVDIDRGRAQLRATGQVMKFAGYTPVYEVAETDDAKAEAAEQADK
;
A
#
# COMPACT_ATOMS: atom_id res chain seq x y z
N LYS A 1 -7.07 -7.48 3.92
CA LYS A 1 -5.58 -7.34 3.91
C LYS A 1 -5.06 -6.35 4.96
N LEU A 2 -5.76 -5.24 5.26
CA LEU A 2 -5.32 -4.24 6.26
C LEU A 2 -4.87 -4.84 7.60
N GLN A 3 -5.68 -5.68 8.23
CA GLN A 3 -5.35 -6.27 9.54
C GLN A 3 -4.07 -7.13 9.51
N GLN A 4 -3.82 -7.85 8.42
CA GLN A 4 -2.61 -8.67 8.26
C GLN A 4 -1.37 -7.80 8.12
N ASP A 5 -1.43 -6.75 7.29
CA ASP A 5 -0.32 -5.82 7.12
C ASP A 5 -0.07 -5.00 8.39
N ALA A 6 -1.11 -4.57 9.11
CA ALA A 6 -0.96 -3.87 10.38
C ALA A 6 -0.33 -4.75 11.47
N ALA A 7 -0.70 -6.04 11.55
CA ALA A 7 -0.05 -6.98 12.46
C ALA A 7 1.44 -7.19 12.11
N ARG A 8 1.74 -7.31 10.81
CA ARG A 8 3.11 -7.57 10.34
C ARG A 8 4.02 -6.35 10.43
N LYS A 9 3.55 -5.17 10.05
CA LYS A 9 4.37 -3.95 9.96
C LYS A 9 4.31 -3.09 11.23
N LEU A 10 3.16 -3.05 11.90
CA LEU A 10 2.92 -2.17 13.05
C LEU A 10 2.79 -2.93 14.37
N ARG A 11 2.76 -4.28 14.34
CA ARG A 11 2.52 -5.14 15.51
C ARG A 11 1.17 -4.88 16.19
N PHE A 12 0.21 -4.33 15.47
CA PHE A 12 -1.14 -4.09 16.00
C PHE A 12 -1.97 -5.37 15.94
N SER A 13 -2.72 -5.65 17.01
CA SER A 13 -3.74 -6.70 16.98
C SER A 13 -4.86 -6.31 16.01
N ALA A 14 -5.63 -7.31 15.54
CA ALA A 14 -6.81 -7.04 14.71
C ALA A 14 -7.80 -6.09 15.40
N LYS A 15 -8.03 -6.29 16.71
CA LYS A 15 -8.89 -5.40 17.52
C LYS A 15 -8.36 -3.97 17.56
N ARG A 16 -7.06 -3.77 17.81
CA ARG A 16 -6.46 -2.42 17.84
C ARG A 16 -6.52 -1.75 16.47
N THR A 17 -6.22 -2.49 15.41
CA THR A 17 -6.31 -2.01 14.02
C THR A 17 -7.71 -1.51 13.70
N MET A 18 -8.74 -2.29 14.01
CA MET A 18 -10.13 -1.91 13.72
C MET A 18 -10.61 -0.73 14.58
N ALA A 19 -10.16 -0.63 15.84
CA ALA A 19 -10.50 0.51 16.69
C ALA A 19 -9.88 1.83 16.18
N LEU A 20 -8.63 1.80 15.74
CA LEU A 20 -7.96 2.97 15.15
C LEU A 20 -8.59 3.33 13.79
N ALA A 21 -8.88 2.33 12.95
CA ALA A 21 -9.54 2.55 11.66
C ALA A 21 -10.95 3.15 11.83
N GLN A 22 -11.71 2.71 12.85
CA GLN A 22 -13.01 3.32 13.17
C GLN A 22 -12.87 4.81 13.45
N ARG A 23 -11.87 5.22 14.24
CA ARG A 23 -11.63 6.64 14.54
C ARG A 23 -11.18 7.43 13.32
N LEU A 24 -10.30 6.88 12.50
CA LEU A 24 -9.91 7.52 11.25
C LEU A 24 -11.12 7.69 10.31
N TYR A 25 -12.10 6.80 10.36
CA TYR A 25 -13.34 6.91 9.58
C TYR A 25 -14.34 7.92 10.16
N GLU A 26 -14.64 7.82 11.46
CA GLU A 26 -15.60 8.71 12.15
C GLU A 26 -15.10 10.15 12.26
N GLY A 27 -13.79 10.31 12.39
CA GLY A 27 -13.09 11.58 12.39
C GLY A 27 -12.15 11.74 13.57
N VAL A 28 -11.06 12.47 13.33
CA VAL A 28 -10.12 12.91 14.36
C VAL A 28 -10.13 14.43 14.39
N GLU A 29 -10.02 15.03 15.57
CA GLU A 29 -9.92 16.48 15.70
C GLU A 29 -8.60 16.97 15.11
N LEU A 30 -8.67 17.68 13.98
CA LEU A 30 -7.51 18.21 13.25
C LEU A 30 -7.55 19.75 13.29
N GLY A 31 -7.32 20.32 14.47
CA GLY A 31 -7.34 21.76 14.66
C GLY A 31 -8.76 22.34 14.73
N ALA A 32 -8.96 23.55 14.17
CA ALA A 32 -10.15 24.36 14.39
C ALA A 32 -11.38 23.96 13.55
N GLU A 33 -11.22 23.14 12.51
CA GLU A 33 -12.30 22.77 11.58
C GLU A 33 -13.15 21.58 12.06
N GLY A 34 -12.86 21.06 13.25
CA GLY A 34 -13.60 19.95 13.86
C GLY A 34 -13.13 18.56 13.38
N PRO A 35 -13.89 17.50 13.72
CA PRO A 35 -13.50 16.13 13.41
C PRO A 35 -13.54 15.87 11.91
N THR A 36 -12.41 15.40 11.36
CA THR A 36 -12.26 15.10 9.93
C THR A 36 -12.11 13.60 9.69
N GLY A 37 -13.00 13.02 8.88
CA GLY A 37 -12.91 11.63 8.42
C GLY A 37 -11.77 11.45 7.41
N LEU A 38 -10.74 10.71 7.80
CA LEU A 38 -9.48 10.55 7.07
C LEU A 38 -9.46 9.34 6.14
N ILE A 39 -10.26 8.31 6.38
CA ILE A 39 -10.33 7.11 5.55
C ILE A 39 -11.76 6.73 5.20
N THR A 40 -11.92 5.97 4.12
CA THR A 40 -13.19 5.32 3.76
C THR A 40 -13.55 4.19 4.74
N TYR A 41 -14.78 3.67 4.64
CA TYR A 41 -15.29 2.67 5.56
C TYR A 41 -14.42 1.39 5.61
N MET A 42 -13.93 1.07 6.80
CA MET A 42 -12.91 0.04 7.03
C MET A 42 -13.44 -1.41 7.07
N ARG A 43 -14.76 -1.62 7.07
CA ARG A 43 -15.36 -2.97 7.00
C ARG A 43 -15.84 -3.24 5.58
N THR A 44 -14.88 -3.48 4.71
CA THR A 44 -15.10 -3.68 3.28
C THR A 44 -14.35 -4.93 2.82
N ASP A 45 -14.95 -5.68 1.90
CA ASP A 45 -14.33 -6.75 1.12
C ASP A 45 -14.01 -6.31 -0.32
N SER A 46 -14.24 -5.03 -0.63
CA SER A 46 -13.98 -4.44 -1.94
C SER A 46 -12.57 -3.87 -2.06
N THR A 47 -12.01 -3.98 -3.27
CA THR A 47 -10.79 -3.27 -3.68
C THR A 47 -11.07 -2.22 -4.74
N ARG A 48 -12.35 -1.93 -5.01
CA ARG A 48 -12.79 -0.90 -5.95
C ARG A 48 -12.38 0.49 -5.43
N VAL A 49 -11.98 1.37 -6.33
CA VAL A 49 -11.67 2.78 -6.05
C VAL A 49 -12.54 3.63 -6.97
N SER A 50 -13.11 4.74 -6.48
CA SER A 50 -13.85 5.71 -7.31
C SER A 50 -12.95 6.43 -8.32
N ASP A 51 -13.50 6.85 -9.45
CA ASP A 51 -12.77 7.59 -10.49
C ASP A 51 -12.15 8.89 -9.98
N ASP A 52 -12.84 9.62 -9.10
CA ASP A 52 -12.31 10.84 -8.46
C ASP A 52 -11.04 10.56 -7.65
N ALA A 53 -11.05 9.48 -6.86
CA ALA A 53 -9.89 9.07 -6.07
C ALA A 53 -8.75 8.51 -6.93
N LEU A 54 -9.06 7.83 -8.04
CA LEU A 54 -8.05 7.41 -9.02
C LEU A 54 -7.39 8.62 -9.68
N THR A 55 -8.16 9.65 -10.01
CA THR A 55 -7.63 10.89 -10.57
C THR A 55 -6.72 11.59 -9.55
N ALA A 56 -7.22 11.81 -8.33
CA ALA A 56 -6.47 12.52 -7.29
C ALA A 56 -5.15 11.81 -6.91
N VAL A 57 -5.15 10.48 -6.80
CA VAL A 57 -3.91 9.74 -6.45
C VAL A 57 -2.92 9.76 -7.61
N ARG A 58 -3.38 9.71 -8.87
CA ARG A 58 -2.49 9.78 -10.04
C ARG A 58 -1.87 11.16 -10.20
N GLU A 59 -2.64 12.22 -9.98
CA GLU A 59 -2.12 13.59 -9.94
C GLU A 59 -1.06 13.75 -8.84
N HIS A 60 -1.35 13.25 -7.64
CA HIS A 60 -0.39 13.25 -6.54
C HIS A 60 0.90 12.50 -6.89
N ILE A 61 0.80 11.31 -7.50
CA ILE A 61 1.97 10.52 -7.89
C ILE A 61 2.81 11.26 -8.95
N GLY A 62 2.15 11.77 -10.00
CA GLY A 62 2.84 12.50 -11.07
C GLY A 62 3.55 13.76 -10.57
N ALA A 63 2.94 14.48 -9.62
CA ALA A 63 3.53 15.68 -9.02
C ALA A 63 4.68 15.37 -8.04
N THR A 64 4.58 14.28 -7.29
CA THR A 64 5.51 13.97 -6.18
C THR A 64 6.68 13.09 -6.60
N TYR A 65 6.43 12.09 -7.46
CA TYR A 65 7.42 11.09 -7.87
C TYR A 65 7.84 11.24 -9.34
N GLY A 66 6.99 11.82 -10.17
CA GLY A 66 7.23 11.97 -11.61
C GLY A 66 6.34 11.06 -12.47
N PRO A 67 6.13 11.43 -13.75
CA PRO A 67 5.26 10.69 -14.67
C PRO A 67 5.72 9.26 -14.94
N GLU A 68 7.02 8.95 -14.82
CA GLU A 68 7.59 7.61 -15.00
C GLU A 68 7.14 6.60 -13.92
N PHE A 69 6.61 7.09 -12.79
CA PHE A 69 6.07 6.24 -11.74
C PHE A 69 4.60 5.87 -11.98
N LEU A 70 3.94 6.47 -12.99
CA LEU A 70 2.55 6.20 -13.33
C LEU A 70 2.42 5.11 -14.39
N PRO A 71 1.51 4.13 -14.20
CA PRO A 71 1.11 3.24 -15.29
C PRO A 71 0.31 4.03 -16.33
N GLU A 72 0.43 3.62 -17.60
CA GLU A 72 -0.27 4.25 -18.73
C GLU A 72 -1.79 4.34 -18.49
N GLN A 73 -2.37 3.29 -17.91
CA GLN A 73 -3.77 3.23 -17.49
C GLN A 73 -3.86 2.99 -15.98
N PRO A 74 -4.93 3.44 -15.29
CA PRO A 74 -5.15 3.14 -13.89
C PRO A 74 -5.15 1.63 -13.63
N ASN A 75 -4.49 1.20 -12.56
CA ASN A 75 -4.46 -0.20 -12.17
C ASN A 75 -5.84 -0.61 -11.63
N ALA A 76 -6.43 -1.64 -12.23
CA ALA A 76 -7.70 -2.21 -11.78
C ALA A 76 -7.48 -3.50 -10.97
N TYR A 77 -8.10 -3.58 -9.79
CA TYR A 77 -8.01 -4.75 -8.91
C TYR A 77 -9.35 -5.47 -8.85
N LYS A 78 -9.32 -6.78 -9.12
CA LYS A 78 -10.54 -7.62 -9.10
C LYS A 78 -11.12 -7.69 -7.69
N THR A 79 -12.38 -7.29 -7.57
CA THR A 79 -13.17 -7.50 -6.36
C THR A 79 -13.74 -8.93 -6.36
N GLY A 80 -13.85 -9.57 -5.18
CA GLY A 80 -14.37 -10.93 -5.08
C GLY A 80 -15.85 -11.04 -5.50
N LYS A 81 -16.26 -12.20 -6.04
CA LYS A 81 -17.63 -12.47 -6.56
C LYS A 81 -18.78 -12.24 -5.57
N ARG A 82 -18.50 -12.04 -4.27
CA ARG A 82 -19.49 -11.84 -3.19
C ARG A 82 -19.51 -10.42 -2.64
N ALA A 83 -18.61 -9.54 -3.07
CA ALA A 83 -18.61 -8.18 -2.58
C ALA A 83 -19.85 -7.46 -3.09
N GLN A 84 -20.47 -6.67 -2.21
CA GLN A 84 -21.54 -5.79 -2.60
C GLN A 84 -20.92 -4.63 -3.40
N ASP A 85 -21.36 -4.43 -4.64
CA ASP A 85 -20.78 -3.48 -5.62
C ASP A 85 -20.66 -2.03 -5.11
N ALA A 86 -21.45 -1.66 -4.09
CA ALA A 86 -21.44 -0.33 -3.49
C ALA A 86 -20.20 -0.05 -2.62
N HIS A 87 -19.45 -1.07 -2.17
CA HIS A 87 -18.33 -0.85 -1.25
C HIS A 87 -17.06 -0.39 -1.97
N GLU A 88 -16.31 0.48 -1.30
CA GLU A 88 -15.02 0.99 -1.75
C GLU A 88 -13.88 0.34 -0.95
N ALA A 89 -12.66 0.35 -1.51
CA ALA A 89 -11.44 0.02 -0.82
C ALA A 89 -11.20 0.94 0.38
N ILE A 90 -10.45 0.46 1.37
CA ILE A 90 -9.96 1.30 2.47
C ILE A 90 -8.82 2.17 1.93
N ARG A 91 -9.06 3.48 1.83
CA ARG A 91 -8.13 4.49 1.31
C ARG A 91 -8.31 5.82 2.04
N PRO A 92 -7.38 6.77 1.90
CA PRO A 92 -7.61 8.16 2.29
C PRO A 92 -8.86 8.73 1.61
N THR A 93 -9.62 9.55 2.34
CA THR A 93 -10.77 10.29 1.77
C THR A 93 -10.31 11.34 0.76
N THR A 94 -9.21 12.03 1.06
CA THR A 94 -8.55 13.01 0.20
C THR A 94 -7.03 12.79 0.20
N MET A 95 -6.33 13.35 -0.79
CA MET A 95 -4.87 13.35 -0.84
C MET A 95 -4.23 14.54 -0.11
N GLU A 96 -5.03 15.45 0.46
CA GLU A 96 -4.55 16.66 1.15
C GLU A 96 -3.87 16.39 2.49
N TRP A 97 -4.25 15.29 3.14
CA TRP A 97 -3.66 14.84 4.40
C TRP A 97 -2.51 13.88 4.11
N THR A 98 -1.32 14.39 3.81
CA THR A 98 -0.16 13.51 3.73
C THR A 98 0.17 12.95 5.12
N PRO A 99 0.85 11.79 5.21
CA PRO A 99 1.32 11.26 6.48
C PRO A 99 2.10 12.27 7.35
N GLU A 100 2.91 13.12 6.72
CA GLU A 100 3.71 14.15 7.36
C GLU A 100 2.81 15.23 7.98
N ARG A 101 1.87 15.77 7.18
CA ARG A 101 0.91 16.77 7.65
C ARG A 101 0.04 16.23 8.78
N LEU A 102 -0.43 14.98 8.67
CA LEU A 102 -1.24 14.36 9.71
C LEU A 102 -0.43 14.17 11.01
N LYS A 103 0.85 13.83 10.90
CA LYS A 103 1.74 13.68 12.05
C LYS A 103 1.89 14.99 12.82
N GLU A 104 2.02 16.11 12.12
CA GLU A 104 2.08 17.44 12.73
C GLU A 104 0.75 17.79 13.42
N ALA A 105 -0.37 17.57 12.73
CA ALA A 105 -1.70 17.85 13.27
C ALA A 105 -2.06 17.03 14.52
N LEU A 106 -1.52 15.81 14.64
CA LEU A 106 -1.78 14.90 15.76
C LEU A 106 -0.65 14.82 16.77
N ALA A 107 0.31 15.75 16.75
CA ALA A 107 1.49 15.72 17.61
C ALA A 107 1.13 15.67 19.11
N GLU A 108 0.06 16.35 19.52
CA GLU A 108 -0.41 16.43 20.90
C GLU A 108 -1.53 15.43 21.22
N HIS A 109 -2.05 14.70 20.21
CA HIS A 109 -3.15 13.76 20.40
C HIS A 109 -2.66 12.51 21.15
N PRO A 110 -3.35 12.03 22.21
CA PRO A 110 -2.90 10.90 23.03
C PRO A 110 -2.64 9.62 22.25
N GLU A 111 -3.41 9.41 21.17
CA GLU A 111 -3.29 8.26 20.27
C GLU A 111 -2.76 8.65 18.88
N GLY A 112 -2.21 9.86 18.74
CA GLY A 112 -1.77 10.42 17.47
C GLY A 112 -0.75 9.56 16.75
N ASN A 113 0.24 9.04 17.48
CA ASN A 113 1.28 8.17 16.91
C ASN A 113 0.71 6.90 16.25
N GLU A 114 -0.23 6.21 16.91
CA GLU A 114 -0.83 5.00 16.36
C GLU A 114 -1.82 5.29 15.22
N LEU A 115 -2.58 6.38 15.31
CA LEU A 115 -3.44 6.86 14.24
C LEU A 115 -2.63 7.20 12.99
N VAL A 116 -1.56 7.96 13.15
CA VAL A 116 -0.62 8.31 12.06
C VAL A 116 -0.04 7.04 11.46
N LYS A 117 0.48 6.11 12.25
CA LYS A 117 1.05 4.84 11.73
C LYS A 117 0.05 4.04 10.89
N LEU A 118 -1.19 3.90 11.36
CA LEU A 118 -2.21 3.17 10.62
C LEU A 118 -2.62 3.92 9.35
N TYR A 119 -2.79 5.24 9.45
CA TYR A 119 -3.10 6.10 8.32
C TYR A 119 -2.00 6.04 7.25
N THR A 120 -0.72 6.18 7.65
CA THR A 120 0.45 6.05 6.78
C THR A 120 0.44 4.71 6.05
N LEU A 121 0.14 3.62 6.74
CA LEU A 121 0.06 2.29 6.11
C LEU A 121 -1.04 2.23 5.04
N ILE A 122 -2.22 2.79 5.32
CA ILE A 122 -3.35 2.85 4.37
C ILE A 122 -2.99 3.74 3.17
N TRP A 123 -2.45 4.93 3.44
CA TRP A 123 -2.03 5.92 2.46
C TRP A 123 -0.98 5.35 1.50
N GLN A 124 0.10 4.78 2.05
CA GLN A 124 1.18 4.20 1.26
C GLN A 124 0.69 3.03 0.41
N ARG A 125 -0.20 2.18 0.95
CA ARG A 125 -0.77 1.07 0.18
C ARG A 125 -1.64 1.57 -0.97
N PHE A 126 -2.40 2.63 -0.75
CA PHE A 126 -3.26 3.22 -1.78
C PHE A 126 -2.43 3.88 -2.89
N VAL A 127 -1.46 4.72 -2.53
CA VAL A 127 -0.56 5.37 -3.50
C VAL A 127 0.21 4.34 -4.31
N ALA A 128 0.87 3.39 -3.64
CA ALA A 128 1.62 2.32 -4.31
C ALA A 128 0.76 1.47 -5.26
N SER A 129 -0.56 1.34 -5.01
CA SER A 129 -1.45 0.58 -5.89
C SER A 129 -1.63 1.21 -7.27
N GLN A 130 -1.33 2.51 -7.42
CA GLN A 130 -1.43 3.22 -8.70
C GLN A 130 -0.06 3.62 -9.25
N MET A 131 1.02 3.00 -8.75
CA MET A 131 2.38 3.16 -9.26
C MET A 131 2.81 1.93 -10.07
N VAL A 132 3.78 2.11 -10.97
CA VAL A 132 4.40 0.98 -11.70
C VAL A 132 5.24 0.08 -10.77
N PRO A 133 5.42 -1.20 -11.09
CA PRO A 133 6.27 -2.10 -10.31
C PRO A 133 7.75 -1.68 -10.37
N ALA A 134 8.52 -2.13 -9.38
CA ALA A 134 9.98 -2.06 -9.45
C ALA A 134 10.51 -2.99 -10.56
N VAL A 135 11.57 -2.56 -11.22
CA VAL A 135 12.25 -3.33 -12.28
C VAL A 135 13.61 -3.77 -11.76
N TYR A 136 13.94 -5.05 -11.95
CA TYR A 136 15.20 -5.64 -11.52
C TYR A 136 15.86 -6.39 -12.69
N ASP A 137 17.18 -6.30 -12.78
CA ASP A 137 18.00 -7.21 -13.56
C ASP A 137 18.31 -8.44 -12.69
N GLN A 138 17.81 -9.61 -13.08
CA GLN A 138 18.10 -10.87 -12.38
C GLN A 138 19.19 -11.64 -13.13
N THR A 139 20.24 -12.04 -12.40
CA THR A 139 21.33 -12.88 -12.92
C THR A 139 21.33 -14.22 -12.21
N THR A 140 21.20 -15.30 -12.96
CA THR A 140 21.35 -16.67 -12.47
C THR A 140 22.64 -17.25 -13.02
N VAL A 141 23.48 -17.82 -12.15
CA VAL A 141 24.74 -18.47 -12.50
C VAL A 141 24.66 -19.93 -12.10
N ASP A 142 24.78 -20.81 -13.08
CA ASP A 142 24.93 -22.25 -12.88
C ASP A 142 26.43 -22.61 -12.96
N ILE A 143 26.91 -23.33 -11.96
CA ILE A 143 28.31 -23.74 -11.81
C ILE A 143 28.37 -25.26 -11.72
N ASP A 144 28.91 -25.89 -12.77
CA ASP A 144 29.08 -27.33 -12.84
C ASP A 144 30.49 -27.76 -12.42
N ARG A 145 30.58 -28.76 -11.55
CA ARG A 145 31.83 -29.43 -11.17
C ARG A 145 31.62 -30.94 -11.05
N GLY A 146 31.92 -31.65 -12.14
CA GLY A 146 31.76 -33.10 -12.18
C GLY A 146 30.29 -33.50 -12.06
N ARG A 147 29.93 -34.17 -10.96
CA ARG A 147 28.52 -34.52 -10.66
C ARG A 147 27.78 -33.48 -9.80
N ALA A 148 28.47 -32.44 -9.35
CA ALA A 148 27.87 -31.38 -8.56
C ALA A 148 27.46 -30.21 -9.47
N GLN A 149 26.26 -29.67 -9.23
CA GLN A 149 25.74 -28.45 -9.85
C GLN A 149 25.35 -27.48 -8.72
N LEU A 150 25.88 -26.26 -8.78
CA LEU A 150 25.53 -25.17 -7.88
C LEU A 150 24.82 -24.10 -8.69
N ARG A 151 23.75 -23.53 -8.13
CA ARG A 151 23.04 -22.39 -8.71
C ARG A 151 23.10 -21.22 -7.75
N ALA A 152 23.49 -20.05 -8.24
CA ALA A 152 23.44 -18.79 -7.52
C ALA A 152 22.56 -17.80 -8.29
N THR A 153 21.71 -17.06 -7.57
CA THR A 153 20.87 -16.02 -8.16
C THR A 153 21.14 -14.69 -7.45
N GLY A 154 21.31 -13.63 -8.22
CA GLY A 154 21.43 -12.25 -7.74
C GLY A 154 20.47 -11.34 -8.49
N GLN A 155 20.08 -10.23 -7.87
CA GLN A 155 19.22 -9.21 -8.47
C GLN A 155 19.78 -7.81 -8.23
N VAL A 156 19.65 -6.92 -9.23
CA VAL A 156 20.03 -5.51 -9.15
C VAL A 156 18.83 -4.66 -9.53
N MET A 157 18.40 -3.74 -8.66
CA MET A 157 17.29 -2.82 -8.94
C MET A 157 17.68 -1.82 -10.04
N LYS A 158 16.84 -1.70 -11.05
CA LYS A 158 16.98 -0.78 -12.19
C LYS A 158 16.03 0.40 -12.10
N PHE A 159 14.84 0.15 -11.57
CA PHE A 159 13.85 1.19 -11.32
C PHE A 159 13.08 0.85 -10.05
N ALA A 160 12.88 1.84 -9.18
CA ALA A 160 12.30 1.62 -7.87
C ALA A 160 10.78 1.41 -7.90
N GLY A 161 10.07 1.92 -8.91
CA GLY A 161 8.61 1.81 -8.99
C GLY A 161 7.93 2.27 -7.69
N TYR A 162 6.96 1.49 -7.21
CA TYR A 162 6.26 1.78 -5.96
C TYR A 162 7.10 1.64 -4.67
N THR A 163 8.28 1.01 -4.73
CA THR A 163 9.02 0.60 -3.52
C THR A 163 9.43 1.73 -2.57
N PRO A 164 9.72 2.97 -3.00
CA PRO A 164 9.98 4.08 -2.08
C PRO A 164 8.77 4.44 -1.20
N VAL A 165 7.56 4.08 -1.64
CA VAL A 165 6.30 4.39 -0.96
C VAL A 165 5.85 3.22 -0.10
N TYR A 166 5.94 1.99 -0.63
CA TYR A 166 5.45 0.81 0.06
C TYR A 166 6.36 -0.39 -0.16
N GLU A 167 7.11 -0.76 0.87
CA GLU A 167 7.87 -2.01 0.84
C GLU A 167 6.93 -3.21 1.02
N VAL A 168 6.78 -4.02 -0.02
CA VAL A 168 6.22 -5.36 0.12
C VAL A 168 7.36 -6.22 0.68
N ALA A 169 7.42 -6.42 2.00
CA ALA A 169 8.41 -7.35 2.53
C ALA A 169 8.18 -8.72 1.90
N GLU A 170 9.26 -9.37 1.46
CA GLU A 170 9.26 -10.67 0.80
C GLU A 170 8.44 -11.67 1.63
N THR A 171 7.22 -11.97 1.20
CA THR A 171 6.39 -13.05 1.73
C THR A 171 6.31 -14.16 0.68
N ASP A 172 5.91 -15.36 1.09
CA ASP A 172 5.77 -16.53 0.21
C ASP A 172 4.86 -16.29 -1.03
N ASP A 173 4.06 -15.22 -1.06
CA ASP A 173 3.34 -14.75 -2.27
C ASP A 173 4.29 -14.29 -3.39
N ALA A 174 5.42 -13.65 -3.07
CA ALA A 174 6.45 -13.31 -4.06
C ALA A 174 7.16 -14.57 -4.59
N LYS A 175 7.27 -15.63 -3.77
CA LYS A 175 7.71 -16.95 -4.25
C LYS A 175 6.65 -17.62 -5.14
N ALA A 176 5.36 -17.42 -4.89
CA ALA A 176 4.29 -17.96 -5.72
C ALA A 176 4.26 -17.31 -7.12
N GLU A 177 4.42 -15.98 -7.19
CA GLU A 177 4.50 -15.27 -8.48
C GLU A 177 5.82 -15.57 -9.23
N ALA A 178 6.94 -15.70 -8.52
CA ALA A 178 8.21 -16.11 -9.13
C ALA A 178 8.21 -17.59 -9.59
N ALA A 179 7.51 -18.48 -8.88
CA ALA A 179 7.35 -19.87 -9.27
C ALA A 179 6.43 -20.02 -10.50
N GLU A 180 5.36 -19.23 -10.60
CA GLU A 180 4.46 -19.25 -11.76
C GLU A 180 5.12 -18.71 -13.04
N GLN A 181 6.09 -17.80 -12.91
CA GLN A 181 6.89 -17.29 -14.04
C GLN A 181 8.03 -18.22 -14.45
N ALA A 182 8.48 -19.11 -13.57
CA ALA A 182 9.52 -20.10 -13.89
C ALA A 182 8.97 -21.39 -14.53
N ASP A 183 7.65 -21.62 -14.44
CA ASP A 183 6.94 -22.79 -15.00
C ASP A 183 6.25 -22.52 -16.36
N LYS A 184 6.48 -21.33 -16.96
CA LYS A 184 6.08 -20.97 -18.33
C LYS A 184 7.29 -20.79 -19.22
#